data_AF-A0A227JCT3-F1
#
_entry.id   AF-A0A227JCT3-F1
#
_cell.length_a   1.000
_cell.length_b   1.000
_cell.length_c   1.000
_cell.angle_alpha   90.00
_cell.angle_beta   90.00
_cell.angle_gamma   90.00
#
_symmetry.space_group_name_H-M   'P 1'
#
loop_
_entity.id
_entity.type
_entity.pdbx_description
1 polymer ?
#
loop_
_entity_poly.entity_id
_entity_poly.type
_entity_poly.pdbx_seq_one_letter_code
_entity_poly.pdbx_strand_id
1 'polypeptide(L)'
;MFTATNVLTPEFIGQPLDKLWSLISPLYMVDESQWLEQLLPLATPTTEEKSAITNQTTKLIEAIRADKKSIQMIDALLLEYSLDTQEGILLMCLAEALMRIPDAATADALIKDKLSVADWKSHLKNSDSVFVNASTWGLMLTGKVVGLGEQGTQSPSQAVNRLVNKFSEPVIRKAMYQAMKIMGHQFVRGRTIEEAQKNGRPMRDKGFTYSFDMLGEAALTTADANKYFKDYLMAIEAVGRETYGNDTSPAPSVSIKLSALHPRYEVANEERVMTELYETLMQLLKRAIEVDVAITIDAEEADRLELSLKLFEKIYRSDLVKGWGKFGLVVQAYSKRALPVLVWLNALAKEQGDLIPLRLVKGAYWDSEIKWSQQAGYENYPVYTRKEATDVAYLACARFLLSEGVRGNIFPQFASHNAHTVTAIAVMAQHKDFEFQRLHGMGDSLYNHVMEKYGQPVRIYAPVGSHADLLPYLVRRLLENGANSSFVHRLVDARCPISELTHHPVDALTSFATLNNDKIPMPS
;
A
#
# COMPACT_ATOMS: atom_id res chain seq x y z
N MET A 1 -23.54 21.17 -3.39
CA MET A 1 -22.76 20.13 -4.09
C MET A 1 -21.28 20.50 -3.95
N PHE A 2 -20.40 19.51 -3.74
CA PHE A 2 -18.96 19.76 -3.60
C PHE A 2 -18.36 20.04 -4.98
N THR A 3 -17.72 21.20 -5.15
CA THR A 3 -17.03 21.58 -6.39
C THR A 3 -15.53 21.50 -6.14
N ALA A 4 -14.84 20.59 -6.81
CA ALA A 4 -13.45 20.27 -6.47
C ALA A 4 -12.50 21.45 -6.65
N THR A 5 -12.66 22.29 -7.66
CA THR A 5 -11.79 23.46 -7.87
C THR A 5 -11.88 24.50 -6.76
N ASN A 6 -12.99 24.55 -6.04
CA ASN A 6 -13.16 25.51 -4.93
C ASN A 6 -12.27 25.19 -3.73
N VAL A 7 -11.72 23.97 -3.61
CA VAL A 7 -10.89 23.57 -2.46
C VAL A 7 -9.60 24.40 -2.31
N LEU A 8 -9.20 25.14 -3.33
CA LEU A 8 -8.04 26.03 -3.28
C LEU A 8 -8.40 27.46 -2.84
N THR A 9 -9.69 27.78 -2.64
CA THR A 9 -10.11 29.12 -2.21
C THR A 9 -10.27 29.19 -0.69
N PRO A 10 -9.80 30.27 -0.03
CA PRO A 10 -9.95 30.45 1.41
C PRO A 10 -11.40 30.37 1.90
N GLU A 11 -12.34 30.85 1.10
CA GLU A 11 -13.78 30.85 1.44
C GLU A 11 -14.32 29.43 1.54
N PHE A 12 -13.88 28.52 0.68
CA PHE A 12 -14.39 27.15 0.69
C PHE A 12 -13.79 26.35 1.85
N ILE A 13 -12.49 26.44 2.07
CA ILE A 13 -11.80 25.71 3.15
C ILE A 13 -12.12 26.27 4.54
N GLY A 14 -12.59 27.52 4.61
CA GLY A 14 -13.03 28.19 5.85
C GLY A 14 -14.49 27.94 6.23
N GLN A 15 -15.21 27.08 5.51
CA GLN A 15 -16.59 26.74 5.84
C GLN A 15 -16.70 26.00 7.18
N PRO A 16 -17.86 26.09 7.86
CA PRO A 16 -18.13 25.34 9.08
C PRO A 16 -17.92 23.82 8.92
N LEU A 17 -17.43 23.18 9.97
CA LEU A 17 -17.02 21.78 9.95
C LEU A 17 -18.20 20.83 9.63
N ASP A 18 -19.38 21.10 10.18
CA ASP A 18 -20.63 20.37 9.91
C ASP A 18 -21.05 20.45 8.44
N LYS A 19 -20.88 21.63 7.84
CA LYS A 19 -21.13 21.83 6.41
C LYS A 19 -20.14 21.03 5.57
N LEU A 20 -18.85 21.06 5.87
CA LEU A 20 -17.84 20.27 5.16
C LEU A 20 -18.07 18.76 5.31
N TRP A 21 -18.42 18.30 6.52
CA TRP A 21 -18.78 16.91 6.79
C TRP A 21 -19.93 16.43 5.90
N SER A 22 -20.99 17.24 5.77
CA SER A 22 -22.17 16.92 4.94
C SER A 22 -21.85 16.72 3.45
N LEU A 23 -20.67 17.14 2.99
CA LEU A 23 -20.23 17.00 1.60
C LEU A 23 -19.47 15.70 1.33
N ILE A 24 -19.15 14.89 2.35
CA ILE A 24 -18.39 13.64 2.19
C ILE A 24 -19.29 12.52 1.67
N SER A 25 -20.34 12.14 2.40
CA SER A 25 -21.20 10.98 2.08
C SER A 25 -21.86 11.05 0.70
N PRO A 26 -22.29 12.23 0.17
CA PRO A 26 -22.81 12.33 -1.20
C PRO A 26 -21.84 11.88 -2.30
N LEU A 27 -20.54 11.84 -2.02
CA LEU A 27 -19.50 11.40 -2.95
C LEU A 27 -19.15 9.91 -2.78
N TYR A 28 -19.86 9.15 -1.93
CA TYR A 28 -19.58 7.72 -1.73
C TYR A 28 -19.69 6.95 -3.06
N MET A 29 -20.78 7.10 -3.81
CA MET A 29 -21.03 6.37 -5.07
C MET A 29 -21.35 7.30 -6.23
N VAL A 30 -20.77 8.51 -6.22
CA VAL A 30 -20.98 9.50 -7.29
C VAL A 30 -20.58 8.94 -8.66
N ASP A 31 -21.24 9.43 -9.72
CA ASP A 31 -20.84 9.13 -11.10
C ASP A 31 -19.35 9.44 -11.30
N GLU A 32 -18.61 8.41 -11.73
CA GLU A 32 -17.15 8.48 -11.80
C GLU A 32 -16.67 9.50 -12.82
N SER A 33 -17.33 9.57 -13.99
CA SER A 33 -16.93 10.48 -15.06
C SER A 33 -17.20 11.94 -14.70
N GLN A 34 -18.39 12.25 -14.18
CA GLN A 34 -18.73 13.58 -13.69
C GLN A 34 -17.79 14.04 -12.58
N TRP A 35 -17.42 13.12 -11.68
CA TRP A 35 -16.50 13.46 -10.59
C TRP A 35 -15.07 13.67 -11.09
N LEU A 36 -14.60 12.86 -12.03
CA LEU A 36 -13.27 13.04 -12.64
C LEU A 36 -13.16 14.37 -13.40
N GLU A 37 -14.22 14.83 -14.07
CA GLU A 37 -14.25 16.17 -14.70
C GLU A 37 -13.98 17.30 -13.69
N GLN A 38 -14.44 17.15 -12.44
CA GLN A 38 -14.17 18.11 -11.37
C GLN A 38 -12.71 18.03 -10.89
N LEU A 39 -12.11 16.84 -10.85
CA LEU A 39 -10.74 16.62 -10.35
C LEU A 39 -9.66 16.96 -11.39
N LEU A 40 -9.97 16.81 -12.68
CA LEU A 40 -9.03 17.05 -13.78
C LEU A 40 -8.35 18.42 -13.71
N PRO A 41 -9.04 19.55 -13.47
CA PRO A 41 -8.40 20.86 -13.32
C PRO A 41 -7.36 20.92 -12.19
N LEU A 42 -7.57 20.21 -11.08
CA LEU A 42 -6.61 20.17 -9.96
C LEU A 42 -5.39 19.31 -10.28
N ALA A 43 -5.58 18.22 -11.02
CA ALA A 43 -4.50 17.30 -11.39
C ALA A 43 -3.71 17.77 -12.64
N THR A 44 -4.29 18.64 -13.45
CA THR A 44 -3.67 19.12 -14.71
C THR A 44 -2.47 20.00 -14.38
N PRO A 45 -1.26 19.64 -14.86
CA PRO A 45 -0.07 20.45 -14.65
C PRO A 45 -0.04 21.64 -15.60
N THR A 46 0.68 22.70 -15.25
CA THR A 46 1.05 23.74 -16.24
C THR A 46 2.00 23.16 -17.30
N THR A 47 2.20 23.86 -18.41
CA THR A 47 3.15 23.43 -19.47
C THR A 47 4.57 23.29 -18.91
N GLU A 48 4.98 24.20 -18.02
CA GLU A 48 6.26 24.20 -17.34
C GLU A 48 6.37 23.03 -16.37
N GLU A 49 5.34 22.80 -15.54
CA GLU A 49 5.27 21.66 -14.63
C GLU A 49 5.36 20.35 -15.43
N LYS A 50 4.59 20.19 -16.51
CA LYS A 50 4.58 18.98 -17.35
C LYS A 50 5.95 18.68 -17.96
N SER A 51 6.62 19.70 -18.50
CA SER A 51 7.97 19.57 -19.05
C SER A 51 8.98 19.22 -17.96
N ALA A 52 8.92 19.88 -16.80
CA ALA A 52 9.79 19.60 -15.67
C ALA A 52 9.58 18.18 -15.13
N ILE A 53 8.33 17.73 -14.99
CA ILE A 53 7.97 16.38 -14.54
C ILE A 53 8.54 15.35 -15.49
N THR A 54 8.30 15.50 -16.79
CA THR A 54 8.79 14.57 -17.81
C THR A 54 10.32 14.45 -17.75
N ASN A 55 11.02 15.59 -17.83
CA ASN A 55 12.48 15.62 -17.83
C ASN A 55 13.10 15.09 -16.53
N GLN A 56 12.54 15.45 -15.38
CA GLN A 56 13.04 15.01 -14.09
C GLN A 56 12.75 13.54 -13.82
N THR A 57 11.59 13.04 -14.25
CA THR A 57 11.23 11.63 -14.13
C THR A 57 12.15 10.79 -15.01
N THR A 58 12.37 11.18 -16.27
CA THR A 58 13.33 10.51 -17.18
C THR A 58 14.70 10.38 -16.53
N LYS A 59 15.28 11.47 -16.05
CA LYS A 59 16.61 11.45 -15.38
C LYS A 59 16.64 10.57 -14.14
N LEU A 60 15.54 10.54 -13.37
CA LEU A 60 15.43 9.69 -12.18
C LEU A 60 15.42 8.21 -12.57
N ILE A 61 14.64 7.84 -13.59
CA ILE A 61 14.57 6.46 -14.10
C ILE A 61 15.92 6.03 -14.70
N GLU A 62 16.59 6.92 -15.46
CA GLU A 62 17.93 6.66 -16.01
C GLU A 62 18.95 6.38 -14.89
N ALA A 63 18.95 7.19 -13.82
CA ALA A 63 19.82 6.99 -12.67
C ALA A 63 19.55 5.65 -11.98
N ILE A 64 18.28 5.31 -11.75
CA ILE A 64 17.85 4.04 -11.15
C ILE A 64 18.33 2.86 -12.01
N ARG A 65 18.13 2.90 -13.33
CA ARG A 65 18.54 1.83 -14.25
C ARG A 65 20.06 1.71 -14.39
N ALA A 66 20.80 2.79 -14.17
CA ALA A 66 22.26 2.78 -14.16
C ALA A 66 22.83 2.16 -12.87
N ASP A 67 22.11 2.26 -11.74
CA ASP A 67 22.53 1.68 -10.47
C ASP A 67 22.27 0.17 -10.39
N LYS A 68 23.19 -0.60 -10.97
CA LYS A 68 23.19 -2.08 -10.98
C LYS A 68 23.29 -2.73 -9.59
N LYS A 69 23.63 -1.98 -8.53
CA LYS A 69 23.68 -2.51 -7.16
C LYS A 69 22.30 -2.53 -6.48
N SER A 70 21.32 -1.87 -7.09
CA SER A 70 20.03 -1.57 -6.46
C SER A 70 18.89 -2.53 -6.81
N ILE A 71 19.08 -3.44 -7.77
CA ILE A 71 18.10 -4.49 -8.11
C ILE A 71 18.14 -5.53 -6.99
N GLN A 72 17.19 -5.47 -6.07
CA GLN A 72 17.11 -6.42 -4.96
C GLN A 72 16.59 -7.78 -5.43
N MET A 73 16.82 -8.81 -4.61
CA MET A 73 16.35 -10.19 -4.85
C MET A 73 14.83 -10.26 -5.11
N ILE A 74 14.03 -9.36 -4.52
CA ILE A 74 12.59 -9.28 -4.77
C ILE A 74 12.30 -8.73 -6.17
N ASP A 75 12.98 -7.66 -6.59
CA ASP A 75 12.84 -7.13 -7.95
C ASP A 75 13.22 -8.20 -8.98
N ALA A 76 14.28 -8.97 -8.69
CA ALA A 76 14.70 -10.12 -9.49
C ALA A 76 13.66 -11.27 -9.49
N LEU A 77 13.03 -11.57 -8.35
CA LEU A 77 11.97 -12.58 -8.26
C LEU A 77 10.72 -12.14 -9.03
N LEU A 78 10.34 -10.86 -8.97
CA LEU A 78 9.26 -10.27 -9.75
C LEU A 78 9.59 -10.18 -11.24
N LEU A 79 10.88 -10.01 -11.59
CA LEU A 79 11.40 -10.05 -12.96
C LEU A 79 11.40 -11.48 -13.53
N GLU A 80 11.70 -12.50 -12.71
CA GLU A 80 11.80 -13.90 -13.14
C GLU A 80 10.44 -14.61 -13.16
N TYR A 81 9.54 -14.25 -12.25
CA TYR A 81 8.15 -14.70 -12.22
C TYR A 81 7.26 -13.48 -12.48
N SER A 82 6.98 -13.22 -13.75
CA SER A 82 6.01 -12.23 -14.22
C SER A 82 4.65 -12.47 -13.53
N LEU A 83 4.43 -11.81 -12.38
CA LEU A 83 3.18 -11.90 -11.58
C LEU A 83 1.98 -11.25 -12.28
N ASP A 84 2.21 -10.59 -13.40
CA ASP A 84 1.24 -10.03 -14.34
C ASP A 84 0.75 -11.06 -15.37
N THR A 85 1.28 -12.28 -15.36
CA THR A 85 0.77 -13.40 -16.16
C THR A 85 -0.45 -14.04 -15.50
N GLN A 86 -1.34 -14.63 -16.30
CA GLN A 86 -2.51 -15.34 -15.77
C GLN A 86 -2.09 -16.46 -14.80
N GLU A 87 -0.96 -17.11 -15.05
CA GLU A 87 -0.35 -18.14 -14.21
C GLU A 87 0.21 -17.57 -12.90
N GLY A 88 0.90 -16.43 -12.95
CA GLY A 88 1.39 -15.71 -11.77
C GLY A 88 0.25 -15.28 -10.85
N ILE A 89 -0.83 -14.71 -11.42
CA ILE A 89 -2.05 -14.34 -10.69
C ILE A 89 -2.71 -15.59 -10.08
N LEU A 90 -2.88 -16.67 -10.85
CA LEU A 90 -3.47 -17.92 -10.35
C LEU A 90 -2.65 -18.54 -9.22
N LEU A 91 -1.33 -18.55 -9.33
CA LEU A 91 -0.43 -19.06 -8.30
C LEU A 91 -0.52 -18.21 -7.03
N MET A 92 -0.65 -16.90 -7.17
CA MET A 92 -0.81 -15.97 -6.06
C MET A 92 -2.19 -16.07 -5.38
N CYS A 93 -3.27 -16.17 -6.15
CA CYS A 93 -4.62 -16.41 -5.63
C CYS A 93 -4.73 -17.77 -4.95
N LEU A 94 -4.07 -18.80 -5.51
CA LEU A 94 -3.99 -20.11 -4.87
C LEU A 94 -3.19 -20.02 -3.57
N ALA A 95 -2.04 -19.33 -3.58
CA ALA A 95 -1.24 -19.10 -2.38
C ALA A 95 -2.03 -18.35 -1.30
N GLU A 96 -2.82 -17.33 -1.65
CA GLU A 96 -3.71 -16.66 -0.71
C GLU A 96 -4.70 -17.62 -0.06
N ALA A 97 -5.47 -18.28 -0.91
CA ALA A 97 -6.66 -18.97 -0.47
C ALA A 97 -6.26 -20.22 0.33
N LEU A 98 -5.18 -20.92 -0.04
CA LEU A 98 -4.66 -22.04 0.75
C LEU A 98 -4.19 -21.65 2.15
N MET A 99 -3.83 -20.38 2.34
CA MET A 99 -3.36 -19.91 3.64
C MET A 99 -4.49 -19.52 4.59
N ARG A 100 -5.67 -19.21 4.04
CA ARG A 100 -6.87 -18.90 4.82
C ARG A 100 -7.73 -20.12 5.11
N ILE A 101 -7.50 -21.23 4.42
CA ILE A 101 -8.23 -22.48 4.62
C ILE A 101 -7.53 -23.28 5.73
N PRO A 102 -8.16 -23.42 6.92
CA PRO A 102 -7.53 -24.10 8.05
C PRO A 102 -7.52 -25.63 7.89
N ASP A 103 -8.40 -26.18 7.05
CA ASP A 103 -8.56 -27.62 6.87
C ASP A 103 -7.89 -28.13 5.60
N ALA A 104 -7.19 -29.26 5.73
CA ALA A 104 -6.43 -29.84 4.64
C ALA A 104 -7.30 -30.23 3.43
N ALA A 105 -8.54 -30.68 3.67
CA ALA A 105 -9.42 -31.20 2.63
C ALA A 105 -9.92 -30.10 1.68
N THR A 106 -10.35 -28.95 2.22
CA THR A 106 -10.81 -27.80 1.43
C THR A 106 -9.65 -27.15 0.69
N ALA A 107 -8.46 -27.13 1.31
CA ALA A 107 -7.25 -26.63 0.66
C ALA A 107 -6.87 -27.52 -0.54
N ASP A 108 -6.89 -28.84 -0.37
CA ASP A 108 -6.59 -29.81 -1.42
C ASP A 108 -7.65 -29.75 -2.55
N ALA A 109 -8.94 -29.58 -2.20
CA ALA A 109 -10.01 -29.37 -3.17
C ALA A 109 -9.83 -28.08 -3.99
N LEU A 110 -9.37 -26.99 -3.37
CA LEU A 110 -9.06 -25.74 -4.05
C LEU A 110 -7.84 -25.87 -4.98
N ILE A 111 -6.77 -26.55 -4.53
CA ILE A 111 -5.60 -26.86 -5.37
C ILE A 111 -6.06 -27.56 -6.64
N LYS A 112 -6.91 -28.58 -6.49
CA LYS A 112 -7.47 -29.35 -7.60
C LYS A 112 -8.31 -28.49 -8.54
N ASP A 113 -9.19 -27.66 -8.00
CA ASP A 113 -10.03 -26.74 -8.79
C ASP A 113 -9.18 -25.74 -9.59
N LYS A 114 -8.24 -25.05 -8.94
CA LYS A 114 -7.47 -23.96 -9.58
C LYS A 114 -6.34 -24.43 -10.48
N LEU A 115 -5.66 -25.53 -10.15
CA LEU A 115 -4.56 -26.05 -10.97
C LEU A 115 -5.05 -26.87 -12.17
N SER A 116 -6.25 -27.44 -12.13
CA SER A 116 -6.83 -28.18 -13.25
C SER A 116 -7.28 -27.29 -14.41
N VAL A 117 -7.52 -26.00 -14.15
CA VAL A 117 -7.96 -25.00 -15.14
C VAL A 117 -6.81 -24.42 -15.95
N ALA A 118 -5.55 -24.54 -15.48
CA ALA A 118 -4.39 -23.99 -16.17
C ALA A 118 -3.78 -24.99 -17.17
N ASP A 119 -3.74 -24.61 -18.46
CA ASP A 119 -3.13 -25.41 -19.53
C ASP A 119 -1.61 -25.22 -19.57
N TRP A 120 -0.91 -25.77 -18.56
CA TRP A 120 0.54 -25.66 -18.39
C TRP A 120 1.37 -26.19 -19.59
N LYS A 121 0.75 -26.92 -20.53
CA LYS A 121 1.42 -27.52 -21.70
C LYS A 121 1.80 -26.52 -22.79
N SER A 122 1.09 -25.39 -22.91
CA SER A 122 1.35 -24.40 -23.96
C SER A 122 2.58 -23.54 -23.68
N HIS A 123 2.89 -23.29 -22.40
CA HIS A 123 3.97 -22.39 -21.96
C HIS A 123 5.37 -23.02 -21.88
N LEU A 124 5.47 -24.35 -21.84
CA LEU A 124 6.77 -25.07 -21.88
C LEU A 124 7.47 -25.00 -23.25
N LYS A 125 6.79 -24.50 -24.30
CA LYS A 125 7.36 -24.42 -25.66
C LYS A 125 8.15 -23.15 -25.95
N ASN A 126 8.16 -22.16 -25.05
CA ASN A 126 8.75 -20.83 -25.32
C ASN A 126 9.93 -20.45 -24.41
N SER A 127 10.48 -21.36 -23.60
CA SER A 127 11.65 -21.07 -22.75
C SER A 127 12.86 -21.95 -23.11
N ASP A 128 13.85 -21.33 -23.77
CA ASP A 128 15.12 -21.97 -24.18
C ASP A 128 16.11 -22.23 -23.01
N SER A 129 15.65 -22.39 -21.77
CA SER A 129 16.53 -22.78 -20.66
C SER A 129 15.76 -23.39 -19.49
N VAL A 130 15.25 -24.61 -19.68
CA VAL A 130 14.69 -25.42 -18.58
C VAL A 130 15.79 -26.22 -17.85
N PHE A 131 16.98 -26.36 -18.45
CA PHE A 131 18.03 -27.25 -17.94
C PHE A 131 19.11 -26.60 -17.06
N VAL A 132 19.14 -25.27 -16.93
CA VAL A 132 20.12 -24.59 -16.06
C VAL A 132 19.64 -24.45 -14.61
N ASN A 133 18.34 -24.61 -14.34
CA ASN A 133 17.74 -24.32 -13.02
C ASN A 133 17.42 -25.54 -12.14
N ALA A 134 17.54 -26.78 -12.65
CA ALA A 134 17.34 -27.97 -11.81
C ALA A 134 18.45 -28.11 -10.74
N SER A 135 19.66 -27.65 -11.05
CA SER A 135 20.81 -27.64 -10.13
C SER A 135 20.62 -26.65 -8.98
N THR A 136 20.05 -25.46 -9.26
CA THR A 136 19.78 -24.41 -8.26
C THR A 136 18.75 -24.87 -7.24
N TRP A 137 17.65 -25.49 -7.69
CA TRP A 137 16.63 -26.06 -6.80
C TRP A 137 17.14 -27.29 -6.04
N GLY A 138 17.93 -28.16 -6.69
CA GLY A 138 18.54 -29.33 -6.05
C GLY A 138 19.51 -28.96 -4.92
N LEU A 139 20.32 -27.91 -5.12
CA LEU A 139 21.21 -27.35 -4.10
C LEU A 139 20.44 -26.74 -2.93
N MET A 140 19.38 -25.97 -3.21
CA MET A 140 18.59 -25.28 -2.19
C MET A 140 17.72 -26.23 -1.35
N LEU A 141 17.19 -27.31 -1.95
CA LEU A 141 16.28 -28.25 -1.28
C LEU A 141 17.00 -29.36 -0.50
N THR A 142 18.22 -29.76 -0.91
CA THR A 142 18.84 -30.99 -0.36
C THR A 142 20.26 -30.83 0.17
N GLY A 143 20.93 -29.69 -0.06
CA GLY A 143 22.28 -29.42 0.47
C GLY A 143 23.38 -30.36 -0.03
N LYS A 144 23.11 -31.22 -1.03
CA LYS A 144 24.11 -32.09 -1.66
C LYS A 144 24.08 -31.93 -3.17
N VAL A 145 25.27 -31.80 -3.76
CA VAL A 145 25.46 -31.83 -5.22
C VAL A 145 25.21 -33.26 -5.70
N VAL A 146 24.04 -33.48 -6.30
CA VAL A 146 23.76 -34.72 -7.01
C VAL A 146 24.33 -34.56 -8.42
N GLY A 147 25.49 -35.18 -8.68
CA GLY A 147 26.00 -35.34 -10.03
C GLY A 147 25.06 -36.24 -10.82
N LEU A 148 24.42 -35.70 -11.86
CA LEU A 148 23.66 -36.49 -12.80
C LEU A 148 24.64 -37.20 -13.73
N GLY A 149 24.81 -38.50 -13.53
CA GLY A 149 25.56 -39.37 -14.42
C GLY A 149 24.89 -39.44 -15.79
N GLU A 150 25.71 -39.34 -16.83
CA GLU A 150 25.32 -39.55 -18.22
C GLU A 150 24.80 -40.97 -18.41
N GLN A 151 23.51 -41.12 -18.74
CA GLN A 151 23.00 -42.16 -19.66
C GLN A 151 21.49 -42.02 -19.85
N GLY A 152 21.07 -41.97 -21.12
CA GLY A 152 19.68 -42.24 -21.53
C GLY A 152 18.93 -41.01 -22.02
N THR A 153 18.91 -40.85 -23.34
CA THR A 153 18.04 -39.97 -24.11
C THR A 153 16.57 -40.12 -23.69
N GLN A 154 16.04 -39.15 -22.94
CA GLN A 154 14.60 -38.95 -22.77
C GLN A 154 14.25 -37.46 -22.95
N SER A 155 13.17 -37.22 -23.69
CA SER A 155 12.70 -35.86 -24.00
C SER A 155 12.42 -35.06 -22.71
N PRO A 156 12.93 -33.81 -22.59
CA PRO A 156 12.63 -32.87 -21.52
C PRO A 156 11.14 -32.79 -21.15
N SER A 157 10.28 -32.83 -22.17
CA SER A 157 8.83 -32.72 -22.05
C SER A 157 8.16 -33.89 -21.31
N GLN A 158 8.75 -35.09 -21.36
CA GLN A 158 8.22 -36.28 -20.67
C GLN A 158 8.66 -36.33 -19.21
N ALA A 159 9.83 -35.79 -18.88
CA ALA A 159 10.28 -35.64 -17.49
C ALA A 159 9.41 -34.62 -16.74
N VAL A 160 9.10 -33.47 -17.35
CA VAL A 160 8.23 -32.43 -16.76
C VAL A 160 6.77 -32.93 -16.61
N ASN A 161 6.21 -33.59 -17.64
CA ASN A 161 4.87 -34.20 -17.52
C ASN A 161 4.78 -35.30 -16.45
N ARG A 162 5.90 -35.95 -16.11
CA ARG A 162 5.96 -36.87 -14.95
C ARG A 162 6.13 -36.13 -13.64
N LEU A 163 6.85 -35.00 -13.55
CA LEU A 163 6.92 -34.22 -12.31
C LEU A 163 5.55 -33.62 -11.95
N VAL A 164 4.86 -32.99 -12.91
CA VAL A 164 3.56 -32.35 -12.70
C VAL A 164 2.46 -33.36 -12.32
N ASN A 165 2.49 -34.56 -12.90
CA ASN A 165 1.54 -35.64 -12.56
C ASN A 165 1.95 -36.49 -11.34
N LYS A 166 3.12 -36.26 -10.72
CA LYS A 166 3.65 -37.09 -9.63
C LYS A 166 3.80 -36.34 -8.31
N PHE A 167 3.63 -35.03 -8.30
CA PHE A 167 3.43 -34.29 -7.05
C PHE A 167 1.96 -34.34 -6.66
N SER A 168 1.64 -35.17 -5.67
CA SER A 168 0.33 -35.15 -5.01
C SER A 168 0.07 -33.76 -4.42
N GLU A 169 -1.20 -33.32 -4.35
CA GLU A 169 -1.65 -32.05 -3.75
C GLU A 169 -0.89 -31.66 -2.44
N PRO A 170 -0.59 -32.61 -1.51
CA PRO A 170 0.21 -32.32 -0.30
C PRO A 170 1.64 -31.82 -0.55
N VAL A 171 2.29 -32.20 -1.64
CA VAL A 171 3.67 -31.79 -1.96
C VAL A 171 3.68 -30.38 -2.53
N ILE A 172 2.73 -30.06 -3.40
CA ILE A 172 2.53 -28.70 -3.94
C ILE A 172 2.25 -27.74 -2.79
N ARG A 173 1.31 -28.11 -1.90
CA ARG A 173 1.02 -27.38 -0.67
C ARG A 173 2.29 -27.10 0.14
N LYS A 174 3.09 -28.13 0.44
CA LYS A 174 4.32 -27.99 1.23
C LYS A 174 5.38 -27.12 0.55
N ALA A 175 5.51 -27.20 -0.78
CA ALA A 175 6.42 -26.36 -1.55
C ALA A 175 5.98 -24.88 -1.52
N MET A 176 4.68 -24.62 -1.69
CA MET A 176 4.13 -23.27 -1.59
C MET A 176 4.32 -22.66 -0.20
N TYR A 177 4.03 -23.42 0.87
CA TYR A 177 4.29 -22.97 2.25
C TYR A 177 5.76 -22.60 2.48
N GLN A 178 6.70 -23.37 1.93
CA GLN A 178 8.13 -23.05 2.05
C GLN A 178 8.54 -21.82 1.23
N ALA A 179 8.05 -21.68 0.00
CA ALA A 179 8.29 -20.49 -0.81
C ALA A 179 7.78 -19.22 -0.10
N MET A 180 6.57 -19.28 0.49
CA MET A 180 6.01 -18.18 1.27
C MET A 180 6.82 -17.86 2.53
N LYS A 181 7.36 -18.88 3.22
CA LYS A 181 8.23 -18.67 4.38
C LYS A 181 9.53 -17.96 4.00
N ILE A 182 10.11 -18.33 2.86
CA ILE A 182 11.32 -17.68 2.32
C ILE A 182 11.01 -16.22 1.91
N MET A 183 9.88 -15.99 1.22
CA MET A 183 9.44 -14.64 0.88
C MET A 183 9.17 -13.79 2.12
N GLY A 184 8.60 -14.37 3.17
CA GLY A 184 8.27 -13.65 4.40
C GLY A 184 9.47 -12.97 5.07
N HIS A 185 10.67 -13.54 4.95
CA HIS A 185 11.91 -12.92 5.44
C HIS A 185 12.29 -11.61 4.73
N GLN A 186 11.79 -11.39 3.51
CA GLN A 186 12.09 -10.22 2.69
C GLN A 186 11.07 -9.08 2.89
N PHE A 187 9.83 -9.41 3.31
CA PHE A 187 8.76 -8.43 3.49
C PHE A 187 8.59 -7.95 4.94
N VAL A 188 9.20 -8.63 5.91
CA VAL A 188 9.19 -8.25 7.33
C VAL A 188 10.54 -7.72 7.74
N ARG A 189 10.56 -6.58 8.43
CA ARG A 189 11.82 -5.99 8.90
C ARG A 189 12.38 -6.75 10.10
N GLY A 190 11.52 -7.35 10.92
CA GLY A 190 11.87 -8.21 12.04
C GLY A 190 10.64 -8.91 12.62
N ARG A 191 10.84 -10.05 13.27
CA ARG A 191 9.76 -10.82 13.91
C ARG A 191 9.24 -10.14 15.17
N THR A 192 10.07 -9.28 15.73
CA THR A 192 9.81 -8.45 16.91
C THR A 192 10.20 -7.01 16.59
N ILE A 193 9.68 -6.06 17.36
CA ILE A 193 9.99 -4.63 17.17
C ILE A 193 11.48 -4.35 17.39
N GLU A 194 12.12 -5.03 18.35
CA GLU A 194 13.55 -4.89 18.64
C GLU A 194 14.41 -5.36 17.46
N GLU A 195 14.03 -6.49 16.84
CA GLU A 195 14.70 -6.97 15.63
C GLU A 195 14.51 -5.98 14.47
N ALA A 196 13.29 -5.45 14.29
CA ALA A 196 12.98 -4.50 13.24
C ALA A 196 13.78 -3.18 13.40
N GLN A 197 13.87 -2.66 14.62
CA GLN A 197 14.68 -1.49 14.95
C GLN A 197 16.18 -1.74 14.69
N LYS A 198 16.71 -2.88 15.16
CA LYS A 198 18.11 -3.26 14.92
C LYS A 198 18.42 -3.34 13.43
N ASN A 199 17.57 -4.01 12.67
CA ASN A 199 17.73 -4.13 11.23
C ASN A 199 17.52 -2.78 10.53
N GLY A 200 16.73 -1.87 11.09
CA GLY A 200 16.47 -0.52 10.60
C GLY A 200 17.69 0.43 10.61
N ARG A 201 18.62 0.27 11.56
CA ARG A 201 19.73 1.21 11.80
C ARG A 201 20.50 1.63 10.53
N PRO A 202 20.94 0.72 9.64
CA PRO A 202 21.74 1.10 8.48
C PRO A 202 21.04 2.06 7.49
N MET A 203 19.70 2.02 7.42
CA MET A 203 18.96 3.00 6.59
C MET A 203 18.73 4.30 7.35
N ARG A 204 18.57 4.25 8.67
CA ARG A 204 18.52 5.48 9.48
C ARG A 204 19.79 6.28 9.41
N ASP A 205 20.94 5.60 9.39
CA ASP A 205 22.24 6.24 9.24
C ASP A 205 22.38 6.96 7.88
N LYS A 206 21.53 6.62 6.90
CA LYS A 206 21.39 7.30 5.60
C LYS A 206 20.32 8.41 5.58
N GLY A 207 19.66 8.67 6.71
CA GLY A 207 18.62 9.69 6.84
C GLY A 207 17.18 9.19 6.64
N PHE A 208 16.94 7.88 6.52
CA PHE A 208 15.58 7.36 6.50
C PHE A 208 14.99 7.32 7.91
N THR A 209 13.67 7.41 8.01
CA THR A 209 12.92 7.12 9.24
C THR A 209 11.96 5.96 9.03
N TYR A 210 11.23 5.56 10.07
CA TYR A 210 10.36 4.38 10.04
C TYR A 210 8.94 4.69 10.53
N SER A 211 7.97 3.97 9.99
CA SER A 211 6.67 3.73 10.61
C SER A 211 6.52 2.24 10.81
N PHE A 212 6.38 1.77 12.04
CA PHE A 212 6.25 0.34 12.31
C PHE A 212 4.79 -0.11 12.26
N ASP A 213 4.51 -1.14 11.46
CA ASP A 213 3.20 -1.77 11.32
C ASP A 213 3.24 -3.16 11.93
N MET A 214 2.52 -3.36 13.03
CA MET A 214 2.56 -4.61 13.80
C MET A 214 1.73 -5.76 13.17
N LEU A 215 1.33 -5.62 11.90
CA LEU A 215 0.63 -6.63 11.08
C LEU A 215 -0.73 -7.09 11.63
N GLY A 216 -1.20 -6.55 12.76
CA GLY A 216 -2.51 -6.85 13.30
C GLY A 216 -3.62 -6.21 12.48
N GLU A 217 -4.62 -7.01 12.12
CA GLU A 217 -5.84 -6.59 11.42
C GLU A 217 -6.98 -7.57 11.72
N ALA A 218 -8.22 -7.10 11.55
CA ALA A 218 -9.44 -7.90 11.59
C ALA A 218 -9.53 -8.86 12.80
N ALA A 219 -9.49 -8.30 14.02
CA ALA A 219 -9.75 -9.07 15.23
C ALA A 219 -11.12 -9.76 15.12
N LEU A 220 -11.17 -11.08 15.32
CA LEU A 220 -12.44 -11.83 15.29
C LEU A 220 -13.02 -11.99 16.69
N THR A 221 -12.15 -11.95 17.71
CA THR A 221 -12.51 -12.11 19.11
C THR A 221 -11.93 -11.00 19.97
N THR A 222 -12.47 -10.82 21.18
CA THR A 222 -11.88 -9.94 22.20
C THR A 222 -10.46 -10.38 22.58
N ALA A 223 -10.16 -11.68 22.51
CA ALA A 223 -8.82 -12.18 22.78
C ALA A 223 -7.82 -11.71 21.71
N ASP A 224 -8.22 -11.71 20.44
CA ASP A 224 -7.40 -11.18 19.33
C ASP A 224 -7.17 -9.68 19.52
N ALA A 225 -8.23 -8.92 19.81
CA ALA A 225 -8.13 -7.48 20.04
C ALA A 225 -7.18 -7.14 21.22
N ASN A 226 -7.27 -7.90 22.32
CA ASN A 226 -6.36 -7.74 23.46
C ASN A 226 -4.91 -8.12 23.14
N LYS A 227 -4.69 -9.10 22.26
CA LYS A 227 -3.36 -9.45 21.79
C LYS A 227 -2.78 -8.29 20.96
N TYR A 228 -3.51 -7.82 19.95
CA TYR A 228 -3.05 -6.72 19.10
C TYR A 228 -2.83 -5.42 19.87
N PHE A 229 -3.69 -5.10 20.85
CA PHE A 229 -3.47 -3.99 21.78
C PHE A 229 -2.11 -4.09 22.49
N LYS A 230 -1.77 -5.26 23.02
CA LYS A 230 -0.46 -5.47 23.68
C LYS A 230 0.70 -5.35 22.70
N ASP A 231 0.55 -5.88 21.49
CA ASP A 231 1.57 -5.80 20.45
C ASP A 231 1.85 -4.33 20.06
N TYR A 232 0.81 -3.51 19.92
CA TYR A 232 0.95 -2.07 19.69
C TYR A 232 1.57 -1.34 20.88
N LEU A 233 1.17 -1.66 22.11
CA LEU A 233 1.74 -1.06 23.32
C LEU A 233 3.24 -1.33 23.41
N MET A 234 3.65 -2.60 23.20
CA MET A 234 5.06 -2.99 23.17
C MET A 234 5.84 -2.26 22.07
N ALA A 235 5.22 -2.10 20.89
CA ALA A 235 5.84 -1.37 19.79
C ALA A 235 6.07 0.10 20.14
N ILE A 236 5.07 0.78 20.71
CA ILE A 236 5.15 2.17 21.16
C ILE A 236 6.29 2.32 22.19
N GLU A 237 6.35 1.44 23.19
CA GLU A 237 7.40 1.48 24.21
C GLU A 237 8.80 1.19 23.67
N ALA A 238 8.94 0.28 22.72
CA ALA A 238 10.22 0.00 22.09
C ALA A 238 10.69 1.17 21.22
N VAL A 239 9.78 1.77 20.44
CA VAL A 239 10.08 2.93 19.60
C VAL A 239 10.48 4.13 20.45
N GLY A 240 9.77 4.41 21.55
CA GLY A 240 10.05 5.54 22.44
C GLY A 240 11.29 5.38 23.33
N ARG A 241 11.75 4.15 23.58
CA ARG A 241 13.01 3.89 24.33
C ARG A 241 14.27 4.14 23.52
N GLU A 242 14.18 4.09 22.20
CA GLU A 242 15.36 4.23 21.35
C GLU A 242 15.71 5.72 21.15
N THR A 243 16.98 6.07 21.31
CA THR A 243 17.48 7.42 21.03
C THR A 243 17.84 7.53 19.55
N TYR A 244 17.31 8.56 18.89
CA TYR A 244 17.57 8.84 17.48
C TYR A 244 18.51 10.03 17.39
N GLY A 245 19.78 9.77 17.09
CA GLY A 245 20.87 10.75 17.12
C GLY A 245 21.04 11.60 15.86
N ASN A 246 20.02 11.74 15.02
CA ASN A 246 20.12 12.52 13.79
C ASN A 246 19.00 13.56 13.73
N ASP A 247 19.34 14.83 13.95
CA ASP A 247 18.41 15.97 13.96
C ASP A 247 17.77 16.25 12.59
N THR A 248 18.26 15.61 11.53
CA THR A 248 17.80 15.85 10.15
C THR A 248 16.63 14.97 9.72
N SER A 249 16.34 13.87 10.42
CA SER A 249 15.30 12.91 10.06
C SER A 249 14.15 12.93 11.07
N PRO A 250 12.87 12.90 10.63
CA PRO A 250 11.75 12.85 11.56
C PRO A 250 11.83 11.63 12.49
N ALA A 251 11.35 11.78 13.72
CA ALA A 251 11.23 10.65 14.64
C ALA A 251 10.35 9.53 14.03
N PRO A 252 10.62 8.26 14.33
CA PRO A 252 9.79 7.16 13.88
C PRO A 252 8.40 7.19 14.51
N SER A 253 7.47 6.47 13.88
CA SER A 253 6.07 6.37 14.28
C SER A 253 5.61 4.92 14.34
N VAL A 254 4.41 4.71 14.87
CA VAL A 254 3.70 3.43 14.82
C VAL A 254 2.41 3.61 14.03
N SER A 255 2.15 2.69 13.10
CA SER A 255 0.89 2.59 12.39
C SER A 255 -0.01 1.54 13.04
N ILE A 256 -1.28 1.86 13.21
CA ILE A 256 -2.28 0.99 13.85
C ILE A 256 -3.49 0.81 12.93
N LYS A 257 -4.17 -0.34 13.03
CA LYS A 257 -5.44 -0.60 12.33
C LYS A 257 -6.56 -0.70 13.36
N LEU A 258 -7.69 -0.07 13.06
CA LEU A 258 -8.83 -0.02 13.99
C LEU A 258 -9.51 -1.37 14.10
N SER A 259 -9.59 -2.11 12.99
CA SER A 259 -10.12 -3.48 12.98
C SER A 259 -9.33 -4.45 13.86
N ALA A 260 -8.05 -4.18 14.13
CA ALA A 260 -7.24 -5.01 15.03
C ALA A 260 -7.60 -4.79 16.50
N LEU A 261 -8.20 -3.66 16.84
CA LEU A 261 -8.43 -3.23 18.22
C LEU A 261 -9.87 -3.45 18.70
N HIS A 262 -10.78 -3.85 17.81
CA HIS A 262 -12.15 -4.13 18.18
C HIS A 262 -12.78 -5.18 17.28
N PRO A 263 -13.36 -6.26 17.83
CA PRO A 263 -13.84 -7.39 17.03
C PRO A 263 -15.07 -7.06 16.18
N ARG A 264 -15.76 -5.95 16.48
CA ARG A 264 -16.96 -5.48 15.76
C ARG A 264 -16.77 -4.04 15.29
N TYR A 265 -15.64 -3.75 14.66
CA TYR A 265 -15.38 -2.46 14.02
C TYR A 265 -16.18 -2.34 12.70
N GLU A 266 -17.44 -1.95 12.83
CA GLU A 266 -18.40 -1.81 11.73
C GLU A 266 -19.51 -0.82 12.10
N VAL A 267 -20.15 -0.21 11.09
CA VAL A 267 -21.18 0.83 11.28
C VAL A 267 -22.37 0.31 12.11
N ALA A 268 -22.76 -0.95 11.94
CA ALA A 268 -23.83 -1.57 12.71
C ALA A 268 -23.56 -1.63 14.23
N ASN A 269 -22.31 -1.45 14.66
CA ASN A 269 -21.87 -1.43 16.04
C ASN A 269 -21.24 -0.08 16.43
N GLU A 270 -21.69 1.03 15.81
CA GLU A 270 -21.13 2.37 16.02
C GLU A 270 -21.05 2.77 17.51
N GLU A 271 -22.09 2.50 18.31
CA GLU A 271 -22.10 2.83 19.75
C GLU A 271 -20.93 2.15 20.49
N ARG A 272 -20.69 0.86 20.21
CA ARG A 272 -19.59 0.09 20.80
C ARG A 272 -18.23 0.59 20.32
N VAL A 273 -18.13 0.99 19.05
CA VAL A 273 -16.89 1.60 18.53
C VAL A 273 -16.62 2.94 19.22
N MET A 274 -17.64 3.78 19.40
CA MET A 274 -17.50 5.10 20.02
C MET A 274 -17.31 5.06 21.55
N THR A 275 -17.41 3.87 22.16
CA THR A 275 -17.20 3.63 23.59
C THR A 275 -16.02 2.68 23.83
N GLU A 276 -16.14 1.39 23.48
CA GLU A 276 -15.12 0.35 23.72
C GLU A 276 -13.81 0.59 22.95
N LEU A 277 -13.90 0.82 21.63
CA LEU A 277 -12.70 1.07 20.81
C LEU A 277 -12.09 2.43 21.13
N TYR A 278 -12.91 3.45 21.40
CA TYR A 278 -12.46 4.75 21.90
C TYR A 278 -11.59 4.59 23.15
N GLU A 279 -12.07 3.90 24.19
CA GLU A 279 -11.31 3.70 25.43
C GLU A 279 -10.00 2.93 25.21
N THR A 280 -10.01 1.96 24.29
CA THR A 280 -8.81 1.20 23.93
C THR A 280 -7.76 2.09 23.25
N LEU A 281 -8.18 2.99 22.35
CA LEU A 281 -7.29 3.95 21.71
C LEU A 281 -6.77 5.00 22.70
N MET A 282 -7.60 5.49 23.62
CA MET A 282 -7.17 6.45 24.64
C MET A 282 -6.04 5.88 25.51
N GLN A 283 -6.08 4.58 25.84
CA GLN A 283 -4.99 3.91 26.56
C GLN A 283 -3.69 3.85 25.75
N LEU A 284 -3.77 3.48 24.46
CA LEU A 284 -2.59 3.46 23.57
C LEU A 284 -2.00 4.85 23.40
N LEU A 285 -2.85 5.85 23.16
CA LEU A 285 -2.43 7.24 22.92
C LEU A 285 -1.82 7.86 24.15
N LYS A 286 -2.35 7.58 25.34
CA LYS A 286 -1.73 8.02 26.59
C LYS A 286 -0.28 7.55 26.67
N ARG A 287 -0.04 6.26 26.37
CA ARG A 287 1.33 5.74 26.37
C ARG A 287 2.18 6.38 25.29
N ALA A 288 1.64 6.53 24.08
CA ALA A 288 2.34 7.15 22.95
C ALA A 288 2.78 8.60 23.25
N ILE A 289 1.95 9.37 23.95
CA ILE A 289 2.28 10.73 24.41
C ILE A 289 3.39 10.70 25.46
N GLU A 290 3.30 9.82 26.47
CA GLU A 290 4.31 9.70 27.54
C GLU A 290 5.72 9.40 27.00
N VAL A 291 5.81 8.64 25.90
CA VAL A 291 7.09 8.27 25.27
C VAL A 291 7.35 9.00 23.95
N ASP A 292 6.54 10.01 23.63
CA ASP A 292 6.64 10.90 22.47
C ASP A 292 6.71 10.20 21.08
N VAL A 293 5.90 9.15 20.89
CA VAL A 293 5.84 8.37 19.64
C VAL A 293 4.60 8.72 18.83
N ALA A 294 4.78 9.20 17.60
CA ALA A 294 3.65 9.51 16.72
C ALA A 294 2.85 8.25 16.34
N ILE A 295 1.52 8.41 16.27
CA ILE A 295 0.57 7.35 15.90
C ILE A 295 -0.13 7.71 14.60
N THR A 296 -0.21 6.77 13.67
CA THR A 296 -0.98 6.92 12.43
C THR A 296 -2.03 5.83 12.34
N ILE A 297 -3.31 6.22 12.23
CA ILE A 297 -4.40 5.27 11.95
C ILE A 297 -4.41 4.92 10.47
N ASP A 298 -4.17 3.65 10.15
CA ASP A 298 -4.28 3.14 8.79
C ASP A 298 -5.72 3.15 8.29
N ALA A 299 -5.88 3.42 6.99
CA ALA A 299 -7.16 3.37 6.32
C ALA A 299 -7.44 1.95 5.83
N GLU A 300 -8.67 1.50 6.07
CA GLU A 300 -9.14 0.15 5.76
C GLU A 300 -10.21 0.22 4.65
N GLU A 301 -11.28 -0.55 4.72
CA GLU A 301 -12.30 -0.61 3.67
C GLU A 301 -13.21 0.63 3.63
N ALA A 302 -13.86 0.86 2.48
CA ALA A 302 -14.60 2.09 2.19
C ALA A 302 -15.81 2.31 3.10
N ASP A 303 -16.45 1.24 3.57
CA ASP A 303 -17.59 1.28 4.51
C ASP A 303 -17.20 1.75 5.92
N ARG A 304 -15.92 1.60 6.29
CA ARG A 304 -15.36 2.01 7.58
C ARG A 304 -14.88 3.46 7.61
N LEU A 305 -14.77 4.14 6.46
CA LEU A 305 -14.20 5.49 6.37
C LEU A 305 -14.92 6.50 7.28
N GLU A 306 -16.24 6.62 7.19
CA GLU A 306 -16.95 7.66 7.97
C GLU A 306 -16.98 7.32 9.47
N LEU A 307 -17.05 6.04 9.82
CA LEU A 307 -16.92 5.59 11.21
C LEU A 307 -15.55 5.92 11.78
N SER A 308 -14.48 5.73 11.00
CA SER A 308 -13.11 6.06 11.41
C SER A 308 -12.93 7.56 11.63
N LEU A 309 -13.53 8.40 10.78
CA LEU A 309 -13.43 9.86 10.91
C LEU A 309 -14.20 10.39 12.11
N LYS A 310 -15.39 9.86 12.41
CA LYS A 310 -16.14 10.19 13.64
C LYS A 310 -15.32 9.85 14.89
N LEU A 311 -14.72 8.67 14.92
CA LEU A 311 -13.87 8.23 16.02
C LEU A 311 -12.61 9.09 16.12
N PHE A 312 -11.97 9.40 14.98
CA PHE A 312 -10.80 10.26 14.90
C PHE A 312 -11.09 11.65 15.47
N GLU A 313 -12.18 12.31 15.07
CA GLU A 313 -12.56 13.62 15.61
C GLU A 313 -12.76 13.58 17.13
N LYS A 314 -13.49 12.57 17.62
CA LYS A 314 -13.74 12.41 19.06
C LYS A 314 -12.44 12.28 19.85
N ILE A 315 -11.46 11.55 19.32
CA ILE A 315 -10.15 11.36 19.94
C ILE A 315 -9.30 12.62 19.81
N TYR A 316 -9.22 13.20 18.62
CA TYR A 316 -8.42 14.37 18.30
C TYR A 316 -8.78 15.55 19.21
N ARG A 317 -10.09 15.75 19.46
CA ARG A 317 -10.63 16.80 20.35
C ARG A 317 -10.52 16.51 21.85
N SER A 318 -10.06 15.33 22.24
CA SER A 318 -9.92 14.98 23.65
C SER A 318 -8.79 15.79 24.31
N ASP A 319 -8.93 16.07 25.61
CA ASP A 319 -7.90 16.77 26.39
C ASP A 319 -6.55 16.05 26.39
N LEU A 320 -6.55 14.73 26.16
CA LEU A 320 -5.34 13.93 26.09
C LEU A 320 -4.52 14.25 24.83
N VAL A 321 -5.18 14.43 23.68
CA VAL A 321 -4.51 14.53 22.37
C VAL A 321 -4.31 15.98 21.94
N LYS A 322 -5.14 16.89 22.43
CA LYS A 322 -5.05 18.31 22.12
C LYS A 322 -3.65 18.88 22.46
N GLY A 323 -3.04 19.60 21.52
CA GLY A 323 -1.69 20.13 21.61
C GLY A 323 -0.58 19.17 21.19
N TRP A 324 -0.86 17.89 20.93
CA TRP A 324 0.20 16.90 20.70
C TRP A 324 0.79 16.92 19.30
N GLY A 325 -0.01 17.20 18.26
CA GLY A 325 0.46 17.35 16.88
C GLY A 325 1.04 16.08 16.21
N LYS A 326 0.91 14.92 16.85
CA LYS A 326 1.51 13.63 16.42
C LYS A 326 0.50 12.48 16.27
N PHE A 327 -0.80 12.80 16.36
CA PHE A 327 -1.89 11.87 16.07
C PHE A 327 -2.41 12.10 14.66
N GLY A 328 -2.19 11.11 13.80
CA GLY A 328 -2.44 11.20 12.36
C GLY A 328 -3.29 10.06 11.82
N LEU A 329 -3.61 10.13 10.53
CA LEU A 329 -4.38 9.12 9.82
C LEU A 329 -4.00 9.02 8.34
N VAL A 330 -4.45 7.95 7.72
CA VAL A 330 -4.28 7.68 6.28
C VAL A 330 -5.55 8.08 5.51
N VAL A 331 -5.40 8.64 4.32
CA VAL A 331 -6.48 8.85 3.34
C VAL A 331 -6.12 8.16 2.02
N GLN A 332 -7.09 7.43 1.46
CA GLN A 332 -6.92 6.64 0.24
C GLN A 332 -7.44 7.41 -0.99
N ALA A 333 -6.53 7.84 -1.87
CA ALA A 333 -6.86 8.64 -3.05
C ALA A 333 -7.66 7.89 -4.13
N TYR A 334 -7.71 6.56 -4.09
CA TYR A 334 -8.56 5.76 -4.98
C TYR A 334 -10.07 5.89 -4.66
N SER A 335 -10.42 6.53 -3.54
CA SER A 335 -11.78 6.71 -3.06
C SER A 335 -12.30 8.03 -3.60
N LYS A 336 -13.55 8.03 -4.09
CA LYS A 336 -14.21 9.24 -4.58
C LYS A 336 -14.39 10.30 -3.50
N ARG A 337 -14.32 9.89 -2.22
CA ARG A 337 -14.40 10.75 -1.03
C ARG A 337 -13.05 11.30 -0.53
N ALA A 338 -11.93 11.02 -1.19
CA ALA A 338 -10.61 11.43 -0.67
C ALA A 338 -10.49 12.96 -0.48
N LEU A 339 -10.73 13.74 -1.54
CA LEU A 339 -10.61 15.20 -1.50
C LEU A 339 -11.53 15.88 -0.45
N PRO A 340 -12.85 15.59 -0.37
CA PRO A 340 -13.69 16.21 0.67
C PRO A 340 -13.27 15.83 2.09
N VAL A 341 -12.75 14.61 2.31
CA VAL A 341 -12.19 14.20 3.61
C VAL A 341 -10.96 15.05 3.96
N LEU A 342 -10.06 15.30 3.01
CA LEU A 342 -8.89 16.16 3.25
C LEU A 342 -9.30 17.60 3.61
N VAL A 343 -10.32 18.14 2.95
CA VAL A 343 -10.84 19.49 3.25
C VAL A 343 -11.44 19.54 4.65
N TRP A 344 -12.22 18.53 5.03
CA TRP A 344 -12.79 18.44 6.38
C TRP A 344 -11.69 18.30 7.46
N LEU A 345 -10.68 17.47 7.23
CA LEU A 345 -9.53 17.31 8.14
C LEU A 345 -8.74 18.62 8.29
N ASN A 346 -8.57 19.38 7.21
CA ASN A 346 -7.91 20.70 7.27
C ASN A 346 -8.67 21.68 8.16
N ALA A 347 -10.00 21.71 8.02
CA ALA A 347 -10.86 22.55 8.85
C ALA A 347 -10.84 22.11 10.32
N LEU A 348 -10.88 20.79 10.59
CA LEU A 348 -10.78 20.22 11.94
C LEU A 348 -9.45 20.61 12.61
N ALA A 349 -8.33 20.44 11.90
CA ALA A 349 -7.01 20.82 12.37
C ALA A 349 -6.92 22.32 12.70
N LYS A 350 -7.41 23.16 11.78
CA LYS A 350 -7.44 24.62 11.94
C LYS A 350 -8.30 25.05 13.13
N GLU A 351 -9.46 24.44 13.34
CA GLU A 351 -10.35 24.76 14.46
C GLU A 351 -9.70 24.39 15.81
N GLN A 352 -9.01 23.25 15.87
CA GLN A 352 -8.32 22.82 17.09
C GLN A 352 -7.03 23.60 17.36
N GLY A 353 -6.34 24.04 16.31
CA GLY A 353 -5.03 24.70 16.37
C GLY A 353 -3.84 23.74 16.40
N ASP A 354 -4.07 22.47 16.09
CA ASP A 354 -3.07 21.40 16.08
C ASP A 354 -2.77 20.91 14.66
N LEU A 355 -1.59 20.33 14.48
CA LEU A 355 -1.16 19.72 13.23
C LEU A 355 -1.63 18.26 13.13
N ILE A 356 -2.21 17.87 12.00
CA ILE A 356 -2.51 16.46 11.67
C ILE A 356 -1.43 15.91 10.72
N PRO A 357 -0.59 14.95 11.16
CA PRO A 357 0.20 14.14 10.23
C PRO A 357 -0.73 13.29 9.36
N LEU A 358 -0.69 13.48 8.04
CA LEU A 358 -1.62 12.83 7.13
C LEU A 358 -0.89 12.07 6.05
N ARG A 359 -1.07 10.74 6.02
CA ARG A 359 -0.54 9.90 4.97
C ARG A 359 -1.52 9.81 3.80
N LEU A 360 -1.11 10.27 2.63
CA LEU A 360 -1.85 10.05 1.40
C LEU A 360 -1.32 8.78 0.72
N VAL A 361 -2.21 7.82 0.48
CA VAL A 361 -1.94 6.58 -0.25
C VAL A 361 -2.86 6.49 -1.47
N LYS A 362 -2.62 5.56 -2.39
CA LYS A 362 -3.62 5.22 -3.42
C LYS A 362 -4.77 4.44 -2.79
N GLY A 363 -4.51 3.22 -2.33
CA GLY A 363 -5.46 2.33 -1.67
C GLY A 363 -5.08 0.87 -1.88
N ALA A 364 -5.53 -0.01 -1.00
CA ALA A 364 -5.08 -1.41 -0.93
C ALA A 364 -6.21 -2.46 -0.99
N TYR A 365 -7.47 -2.02 -1.14
CA TYR A 365 -8.65 -2.90 -1.08
C TYR A 365 -9.47 -2.91 -2.38
N TRP A 366 -8.90 -2.42 -3.49
CA TRP A 366 -9.64 -2.11 -4.72
C TRP A 366 -10.48 -3.30 -5.23
N ASP A 367 -9.89 -4.50 -5.36
CA ASP A 367 -10.60 -5.69 -5.85
C ASP A 367 -11.77 -6.09 -4.93
N SER A 368 -11.60 -5.95 -3.61
CA SER A 368 -12.66 -6.19 -2.63
C SER A 368 -13.80 -5.18 -2.77
N GLU A 369 -13.48 -3.90 -2.95
CA GLU A 369 -14.49 -2.84 -3.12
C GLU A 369 -15.32 -3.03 -4.40
N ILE A 370 -14.67 -3.43 -5.51
CA ILE A 370 -15.36 -3.79 -6.75
C ILE A 370 -16.29 -4.99 -6.51
N LYS A 371 -15.74 -6.08 -5.95
CA LYS A 371 -16.48 -7.31 -5.69
C LYS A 371 -17.68 -7.09 -4.77
N TRP A 372 -17.50 -6.41 -3.65
CA TRP A 372 -18.57 -6.19 -2.68
C TRP A 372 -19.67 -5.29 -3.23
N SER A 373 -19.31 -4.28 -4.02
CA SER A 373 -20.30 -3.43 -4.68
C SER A 373 -21.17 -4.24 -5.65
N GLN A 374 -20.55 -5.11 -6.46
CA GLN A 374 -21.23 -6.06 -7.35
C GLN A 374 -22.14 -7.04 -6.60
N GLN A 375 -21.64 -7.64 -5.53
CA GLN A 375 -22.42 -8.60 -4.74
C GLN A 375 -23.62 -7.95 -4.03
N ALA A 376 -23.48 -6.70 -3.59
CA ALA A 376 -24.54 -5.96 -2.94
C ALA A 376 -25.54 -5.31 -3.93
N GLY A 377 -25.23 -5.28 -5.23
CA GLY A 377 -26.08 -4.68 -6.24
C GLY A 377 -26.20 -3.16 -6.09
N TYR A 378 -25.13 -2.48 -5.67
CA TYR A 378 -25.13 -1.03 -5.50
C TYR A 378 -25.24 -0.27 -6.84
N GLU A 379 -25.50 1.04 -6.79
CA GLU A 379 -25.63 1.85 -8.01
C GLU A 379 -24.27 2.17 -8.67
N ASN A 380 -23.20 2.28 -7.86
CA ASN A 380 -21.86 2.60 -8.34
C ASN A 380 -20.78 2.04 -7.39
N TYR A 381 -19.52 2.27 -7.75
CA TYR A 381 -18.36 1.91 -6.95
C TYR A 381 -17.90 3.06 -6.04
N PRO A 382 -17.41 2.78 -4.82
CA PRO A 382 -16.78 3.79 -3.96
C PRO A 382 -15.38 4.23 -4.39
N VAL A 383 -14.78 3.45 -5.28
CA VAL A 383 -13.43 3.64 -5.80
C VAL A 383 -13.46 3.91 -7.30
N TYR A 384 -12.40 4.50 -7.84
CA TYR A 384 -12.25 4.64 -9.29
C TYR A 384 -12.01 3.29 -9.96
N THR A 385 -12.54 3.11 -11.16
CA THR A 385 -12.46 1.84 -11.89
C THR A 385 -11.30 1.77 -12.88
N ARG A 386 -10.65 2.92 -13.17
CA ARG A 386 -9.36 3.01 -13.87
C ARG A 386 -8.22 3.37 -12.91
N LYS A 387 -7.04 2.85 -13.20
CA LYS A 387 -5.83 3.19 -12.44
C LYS A 387 -5.42 4.65 -12.68
N GLU A 388 -5.54 5.13 -13.91
CA GLU A 388 -5.24 6.52 -14.30
C GLU A 388 -6.14 7.51 -13.54
N ALA A 389 -7.40 7.15 -13.29
CA ALA A 389 -8.33 7.93 -12.49
C ALA A 389 -7.88 8.04 -11.02
N THR A 390 -7.37 6.95 -10.44
CA THR A 390 -6.75 6.99 -9.09
C THR A 390 -5.50 7.87 -9.08
N ASP A 391 -4.66 7.82 -10.11
CA ASP A 391 -3.48 8.69 -10.20
C ASP A 391 -3.85 10.17 -10.33
N VAL A 392 -4.88 10.50 -11.13
CA VAL A 392 -5.45 11.85 -11.24
C VAL A 392 -5.96 12.31 -9.88
N ALA A 393 -6.76 11.50 -9.19
CA ALA A 393 -7.28 11.83 -7.87
C ALA A 393 -6.16 12.01 -6.83
N TYR A 394 -5.11 11.19 -6.89
CA TYR A 394 -3.93 11.34 -6.02
C TYR A 394 -3.22 12.68 -6.26
N LEU A 395 -2.98 13.08 -7.51
CA LEU A 395 -2.34 14.37 -7.81
C LEU A 395 -3.25 15.56 -7.45
N ALA A 396 -4.56 15.46 -7.64
CA ALA A 396 -5.51 16.47 -7.19
C ALA A 396 -5.49 16.65 -5.66
N CYS A 397 -5.49 15.54 -4.92
CA CYS A 397 -5.35 15.55 -3.46
C CYS A 397 -4.00 16.12 -3.01
N ALA A 398 -2.91 15.75 -3.70
CA ALA A 398 -1.57 16.27 -3.40
C ALA A 398 -1.48 17.78 -3.64
N ARG A 399 -2.07 18.29 -4.72
CA ARG A 399 -2.10 19.74 -4.98
C ARG A 399 -2.86 20.51 -3.90
N PHE A 400 -3.97 19.97 -3.40
CA PHE A 400 -4.67 20.53 -2.25
C PHE A 400 -3.80 20.52 -0.99
N LEU A 401 -3.18 19.37 -0.66
CA LEU A 401 -2.33 19.22 0.53
C LEU A 401 -1.08 20.11 0.54
N LEU A 402 -0.56 20.46 -0.64
CA LEU A 402 0.60 21.33 -0.81
C LEU A 402 0.23 22.82 -0.93
N SER A 403 -1.05 23.16 -0.84
CA SER A 403 -1.50 24.55 -0.95
C SER A 403 -1.28 25.32 0.36
N GLU A 404 -1.04 26.62 0.25
CA GLU A 404 -0.80 27.50 1.42
C GLU A 404 -1.97 27.51 2.41
N GLY A 405 -3.22 27.26 1.96
CA GLY A 405 -4.39 27.17 2.83
C GLY A 405 -4.42 25.95 3.76
N VAL A 406 -3.56 24.96 3.50
CA VAL A 406 -3.45 23.71 4.27
C VAL A 406 -2.19 23.69 5.14
N ARG A 407 -1.16 24.44 4.73
CA ARG A 407 0.14 24.51 5.40
C ARG A 407 -0.01 24.87 6.88
N GLY A 408 0.60 24.06 7.74
CA GLY A 408 0.55 24.22 9.21
C GLY A 408 -0.64 23.53 9.89
N ASN A 409 -1.71 23.20 9.16
CA ASN A 409 -2.83 22.42 9.69
C ASN A 409 -2.61 20.92 9.43
N ILE A 410 -2.10 20.56 8.26
CA ILE A 410 -1.79 19.18 7.89
C ILE A 410 -0.31 19.08 7.52
N PHE A 411 0.35 18.02 7.98
CA PHE A 411 1.67 17.62 7.51
C PHE A 411 1.54 16.46 6.52
N PRO A 412 1.68 16.71 5.19
CA PRO A 412 1.48 15.68 4.18
C PRO A 412 2.59 14.64 4.18
N GLN A 413 2.22 13.36 4.11
CA GLN A 413 3.13 12.23 3.99
C GLN A 413 2.74 11.43 2.74
N PHE A 414 3.47 11.61 1.65
CA PHE A 414 3.09 11.04 0.34
C PHE A 414 3.67 9.64 0.16
N ALA A 415 2.83 8.61 0.25
CA ALA A 415 3.26 7.22 0.08
C ALA A 415 3.01 6.72 -1.35
N SER A 416 4.09 6.49 -2.12
CA SER A 416 3.98 5.99 -3.49
C SER A 416 5.30 5.42 -4.02
N HIS A 417 5.26 4.29 -4.71
CA HIS A 417 6.44 3.74 -5.42
C HIS A 417 6.50 4.17 -6.88
N ASN A 418 5.62 5.08 -7.30
CA ASN A 418 5.57 5.56 -8.68
C ASN A 418 6.47 6.81 -8.83
N ALA A 419 7.55 6.68 -9.59
CA ALA A 419 8.53 7.74 -9.80
C ALA A 419 7.91 8.98 -10.46
N HIS A 420 6.98 8.81 -11.40
CA HIS A 420 6.24 9.94 -11.97
C HIS A 420 5.43 10.67 -10.89
N THR A 421 4.68 9.94 -10.05
CA THR A 421 3.92 10.54 -8.94
C THR A 421 4.84 11.29 -7.96
N VAL A 422 5.97 10.69 -7.58
CA VAL A 422 6.96 11.31 -6.67
C VAL A 422 7.55 12.58 -7.29
N THR A 423 7.95 12.53 -8.56
CA THR A 423 8.46 13.72 -9.26
C THR A 423 7.38 14.78 -9.45
N ALA A 424 6.14 14.42 -9.77
CA ALA A 424 5.02 15.36 -9.87
C ALA A 424 4.79 16.12 -8.56
N ILE A 425 4.78 15.42 -7.43
CA ILE A 425 4.70 16.04 -6.09
C ILE A 425 5.86 17.00 -5.87
N ALA A 426 7.10 16.56 -6.16
CA ALA A 426 8.28 17.39 -5.94
C ALA A 426 8.32 18.64 -6.84
N VAL A 427 7.73 18.58 -8.04
CA VAL A 427 7.62 19.72 -8.96
C VAL A 427 6.50 20.68 -8.55
N MET A 428 5.34 20.18 -8.12
CA MET A 428 4.21 21.04 -7.73
C MET A 428 4.36 21.66 -6.33
N ALA A 429 5.21 21.11 -5.48
CA ALA A 429 5.40 21.60 -4.11
C ALA A 429 6.06 22.99 -4.07
N GLN A 430 5.45 23.91 -3.33
CA GLN A 430 5.95 25.28 -3.14
C GLN A 430 6.72 25.46 -1.81
N HIS A 431 6.61 24.49 -0.91
CA HIS A 431 7.30 24.45 0.38
C HIS A 431 7.88 23.04 0.63
N LYS A 432 8.69 22.91 1.69
CA LYS A 432 9.36 21.65 2.06
C LYS A 432 8.66 20.88 3.20
N ASP A 433 7.58 21.43 3.75
CA ASP A 433 6.83 20.87 4.89
C ASP A 433 5.99 19.64 4.50
N PHE A 434 6.65 18.59 4.03
CA PHE A 434 6.07 17.28 3.72
C PHE A 434 7.17 16.21 3.74
N GLU A 435 6.78 14.95 3.84
CA GLU A 435 7.69 13.82 3.65
C GLU A 435 7.18 12.88 2.56
N PHE A 436 8.06 12.04 2.03
CA PHE A 436 7.64 10.88 1.25
C PHE A 436 7.63 9.63 2.12
N GLN A 437 6.86 8.62 1.70
CA GLN A 437 6.87 7.32 2.34
C GLN A 437 6.96 6.18 1.35
N ARG A 438 7.56 5.08 1.79
CA ARG A 438 7.66 3.83 1.02
C ARG A 438 7.47 2.63 1.91
N LEU A 439 7.07 1.52 1.31
CA LEU A 439 7.05 0.23 1.98
C LEU A 439 8.46 -0.36 2.09
N HIS A 440 8.72 -1.10 3.17
CA HIS A 440 9.93 -1.90 3.30
C HIS A 440 10.01 -2.98 2.21
N GLY A 441 11.21 -3.22 1.69
CA GLY A 441 11.46 -4.16 0.59
C GLY A 441 11.03 -3.63 -0.79
N MET A 442 10.62 -2.36 -0.89
CA MET A 442 10.12 -1.77 -2.13
C MET A 442 10.58 -0.32 -2.30
N GLY A 443 10.95 0.03 -3.54
CA GLY A 443 11.33 1.39 -3.90
C GLY A 443 12.62 1.88 -3.25
N ASP A 444 13.49 0.97 -2.79
CA ASP A 444 14.78 1.32 -2.20
C ASP A 444 15.63 2.15 -3.16
N SER A 445 15.78 1.69 -4.41
CA SER A 445 16.53 2.42 -5.46
C SER A 445 15.93 3.80 -5.73
N LEU A 446 14.61 3.85 -5.95
CA LEU A 446 13.87 5.08 -6.19
C LEU A 446 14.13 6.10 -5.09
N TYR A 447 13.97 5.70 -3.83
CA TYR A 447 13.99 6.64 -2.72
C TYR A 447 15.38 7.07 -2.27
N ASN A 448 16.41 6.26 -2.52
CA ASN A 448 17.79 6.73 -2.37
C ASN A 448 18.05 7.94 -3.28
N HIS A 449 17.67 7.85 -4.55
CA HIS A 449 17.81 8.97 -5.49
C HIS A 449 16.86 10.14 -5.20
N VAL A 450 15.65 9.88 -4.70
CA VAL A 450 14.70 10.94 -4.31
C VAL A 450 15.23 11.76 -3.13
N MET A 451 15.83 11.11 -2.12
CA MET A 451 16.44 11.80 -0.99
C MET A 451 17.59 12.70 -1.45
N GLU A 452 18.51 12.17 -2.25
CA GLU A 452 19.64 12.92 -2.79
C GLU A 452 19.19 14.11 -3.66
N LYS A 453 18.16 13.90 -4.49
CA LYS A 453 17.70 14.89 -5.47
C LYS A 453 16.83 15.99 -4.86
N TYR A 454 15.92 15.64 -3.97
CA TYR A 454 14.89 16.56 -3.47
C TYR A 454 15.12 17.02 -2.04
N GLY A 455 16.03 16.36 -1.29
CA GLY A 455 16.33 16.68 0.10
C GLY A 455 15.14 16.46 1.05
N GLN A 456 14.15 15.66 0.65
CA GLN A 456 12.96 15.40 1.46
C GLN A 456 13.14 14.18 2.36
N PRO A 457 12.61 14.22 3.59
CA PRO A 457 12.57 13.04 4.45
C PRO A 457 11.82 11.89 3.79
N VAL A 458 12.30 10.67 4.03
CA VAL A 458 11.62 9.46 3.59
C VAL A 458 11.39 8.54 4.77
N ARG A 459 10.11 8.23 5.02
CA ARG A 459 9.69 7.25 6.02
C ARG A 459 9.43 5.88 5.39
N ILE A 460 10.04 4.85 5.96
CA ILE A 460 9.85 3.47 5.56
C ILE A 460 8.77 2.85 6.44
N TYR A 461 7.65 2.48 5.84
CA TYR A 461 6.62 1.67 6.47
C TYR A 461 7.11 0.22 6.57
N ALA A 462 7.40 -0.22 7.79
CA ALA A 462 8.10 -1.46 8.09
C ALA A 462 7.14 -2.45 8.78
N PRO A 463 6.83 -3.58 8.13
CA PRO A 463 6.04 -4.64 8.74
C PRO A 463 6.84 -5.36 9.81
N VAL A 464 6.20 -5.61 10.95
CA VAL A 464 6.77 -6.27 12.12
C VAL A 464 5.76 -7.29 12.62
N GLY A 465 6.19 -8.54 12.74
CA GLY A 465 5.31 -9.58 13.29
C GLY A 465 5.77 -10.98 12.95
N SER A 466 5.05 -11.97 13.49
CA SER A 466 5.38 -13.37 13.25
C SER A 466 5.08 -13.77 11.81
N HIS A 467 5.62 -14.93 11.39
CA HIS A 467 5.36 -15.44 10.03
C HIS A 467 3.87 -15.74 9.82
N ALA A 468 3.12 -16.10 10.88
CA ALA A 468 1.69 -16.37 10.77
C ALA A 468 0.88 -15.10 10.50
N ASP A 469 1.22 -14.00 11.18
CA ASP A 469 0.57 -12.70 11.01
C ASP A 469 0.92 -12.04 9.66
N LEU A 470 2.03 -12.45 9.05
CA LEU A 470 2.51 -11.91 7.78
C LEU A 470 1.75 -12.40 6.55
N LEU A 471 1.17 -13.59 6.58
CA LEU A 471 0.72 -14.26 5.35
C LEU A 471 -0.48 -13.54 4.67
N PRO A 472 -1.55 -13.13 5.40
CA PRO A 472 -2.63 -12.33 4.82
C PRO A 472 -2.14 -10.98 4.27
N TYR A 473 -1.20 -10.35 4.98
CA TYR A 473 -0.56 -9.11 4.57
C TYR A 473 0.26 -9.29 3.29
N LEU A 474 1.08 -10.34 3.22
CA LEU A 474 1.97 -10.64 2.11
C LEU A 474 1.19 -10.87 0.82
N VAL A 475 0.06 -11.57 0.90
CA VAL A 475 -0.84 -11.75 -0.24
C VAL A 475 -1.32 -10.41 -0.75
N ARG A 476 -1.92 -9.57 0.12
CA ARG A 476 -2.44 -8.27 -0.31
C ARG A 476 -1.32 -7.42 -0.90
N ARG A 477 -0.12 -7.50 -0.32
CA ARG A 477 1.06 -6.81 -0.81
C ARG A 477 1.52 -7.31 -2.17
N LEU A 478 1.43 -8.61 -2.43
CA LEU A 478 1.76 -9.21 -3.72
C LEU A 478 0.68 -8.92 -4.78
N LEU A 479 -0.61 -8.87 -4.41
CA LEU A 479 -1.68 -8.43 -5.32
C LEU A 479 -1.57 -6.94 -5.63
N GLU A 480 -1.38 -6.10 -4.61
CA GLU A 480 -1.16 -4.65 -4.75
C GLU A 480 0.00 -4.36 -5.71
N ASN A 481 1.06 -5.17 -5.70
CA ASN A 481 2.23 -4.92 -6.54
C ASN A 481 2.34 -5.80 -7.79
N GLY A 482 1.56 -6.87 -7.89
CA GLY A 482 1.53 -7.82 -9.01
C GLY A 482 0.38 -7.57 -9.98
N ALA A 483 -0.80 -7.14 -9.50
CA ALA A 483 -1.92 -6.73 -10.35
C ALA A 483 -1.72 -5.31 -10.91
N ASN A 484 -1.01 -4.45 -10.16
CA ASN A 484 -0.32 -3.35 -10.79
C ASN A 484 0.68 -3.98 -11.76
N SER A 485 0.52 -3.73 -13.05
CA SER A 485 1.48 -3.95 -14.14
C SER A 485 2.82 -3.26 -13.82
N SER A 486 3.54 -3.85 -12.87
CA SER A 486 4.10 -3.15 -11.71
C SER A 486 4.95 -1.99 -12.15
N PHE A 487 4.59 -0.77 -11.76
CA PHE A 487 5.45 0.38 -12.02
C PHE A 487 6.87 0.08 -11.53
N VAL A 488 7.00 -0.62 -10.38
CA VAL A 488 8.28 -1.06 -9.82
C VAL A 488 9.01 -2.03 -10.77
N HIS A 489 8.30 -3.02 -11.36
CA HIS A 489 8.87 -3.90 -12.38
C HIS A 489 9.31 -3.13 -13.64
N ARG A 490 8.42 -2.31 -14.22
CA ARG A 490 8.72 -1.54 -15.44
C ARG A 490 9.84 -0.50 -15.22
N LEU A 491 9.96 0.02 -14.01
CA LEU A 491 11.00 0.97 -13.62
C LEU A 491 12.40 0.36 -13.82
N VAL A 492 12.58 -0.89 -13.41
CA VAL A 492 13.86 -1.61 -13.52
C VAL A 492 14.03 -2.41 -14.82
N ASP A 493 12.94 -2.75 -15.51
CA ASP A 493 12.98 -3.48 -16.79
C ASP A 493 13.52 -2.59 -17.92
N ALA A 494 14.75 -2.86 -18.36
CA ALA A 494 15.41 -2.14 -19.45
C ALA A 494 14.67 -2.26 -20.80
N ARG A 495 13.78 -3.24 -20.98
CA ARG A 495 12.98 -3.43 -22.20
C ARG A 495 11.80 -2.45 -22.28
N CYS A 496 11.33 -1.95 -21.13
CA CYS A 496 10.26 -0.95 -21.09
C CYS A 496 10.82 0.44 -21.44
N PRO A 497 10.32 1.11 -22.49
CA PRO A 497 10.74 2.47 -22.82
C PRO A 497 10.45 3.44 -21.67
N ILE A 498 11.41 4.30 -21.34
CA ILE A 498 11.25 5.30 -20.26
C ILE A 498 10.05 6.22 -20.55
N SER A 499 9.79 6.52 -21.82
CA SER A 499 8.66 7.34 -22.25
C SER A 499 7.31 6.82 -21.73
N GLU A 500 7.11 5.50 -21.64
CA GLU A 500 5.87 4.91 -21.13
C GLU A 500 5.67 5.15 -19.62
N LEU A 501 6.75 5.44 -18.89
CA LEU A 501 6.75 5.69 -17.45
C LEU A 501 6.69 7.18 -17.10
N THR A 502 6.80 8.05 -18.11
CA THR A 502 6.73 9.50 -17.95
C THR A 502 5.41 10.10 -18.43
N HIS A 503 4.47 9.28 -18.92
CA HIS A 503 3.15 9.77 -19.33
C HIS A 503 2.38 10.34 -18.14
N HIS A 504 1.88 11.56 -18.30
CA HIS A 504 1.10 12.20 -17.26
C HIS A 504 -0.28 11.51 -17.15
N PRO A 505 -0.77 11.18 -15.94
CA PRO A 505 -2.01 10.43 -15.77
C PRO A 505 -3.25 11.14 -16.31
N VAL A 506 -3.25 12.48 -16.34
CA VAL A 506 -4.32 13.26 -16.99
C VAL A 506 -4.38 12.97 -18.50
N ASP A 507 -3.25 12.97 -19.20
CA ASP A 507 -3.22 12.67 -20.64
C ASP A 507 -3.61 11.22 -20.90
N ALA A 508 -3.12 10.29 -20.06
CA ALA A 508 -3.47 8.88 -20.16
C ALA A 508 -4.98 8.66 -19.96
N LEU A 509 -5.57 9.25 -18.91
CA LEU A 509 -7.00 9.14 -18.63
C LEU A 509 -7.86 9.73 -19.75
N THR A 510 -7.51 10.91 -20.24
CA THR A 510 -8.27 11.61 -21.29
C THR A 510 -8.10 11.02 -22.68
N SER A 511 -7.15 10.10 -22.87
CA SER A 511 -6.99 9.35 -24.12
C SER A 511 -8.05 8.26 -24.32
N PHE A 512 -8.74 7.84 -23.25
CA PHE A 512 -9.83 6.88 -23.32
C PHE A 512 -11.13 7.53 -23.81
N ALA A 513 -12.00 6.75 -24.44
CA ALA A 513 -13.31 7.22 -24.89
C ALA A 513 -14.22 7.65 -23.71
N THR A 514 -14.06 7.03 -22.55
CA THR A 514 -14.76 7.35 -21.30
C THR A 514 -13.75 7.42 -20.15
N LEU A 515 -14.01 8.32 -19.20
CA LEU A 515 -13.15 8.47 -18.02
C LEU A 515 -13.26 7.26 -17.08
N ASN A 516 -14.47 6.74 -16.87
CA ASN A 516 -14.67 5.47 -16.15
C ASN A 516 -14.29 4.25 -16.99
N ASN A 517 -14.04 3.12 -16.32
CA ASN A 517 -13.72 1.84 -16.98
C ASN A 517 -14.97 1.14 -17.50
N ASP A 518 -15.12 1.12 -18.82
CA ASP A 518 -16.22 0.47 -19.54
C ASP A 518 -16.13 -1.07 -19.55
N LYS A 519 -14.97 -1.63 -19.16
CA LYS A 519 -14.77 -3.09 -19.07
C LYS A 519 -15.15 -3.67 -17.71
N ILE A 520 -15.38 -2.83 -16.71
CA ILE A 520 -15.90 -3.25 -15.41
C ILE A 520 -17.37 -2.88 -15.42
N PRO A 521 -18.29 -3.87 -15.56
CA PRO A 521 -19.72 -3.58 -15.60
C PRO A 521 -20.14 -2.90 -14.30
N MET A 522 -21.17 -2.06 -14.34
CA MET A 522 -21.76 -1.50 -13.13
C MET A 522 -22.35 -2.61 -12.25
N PRO A 523 -22.46 -2.41 -10.93
CA PRO A 523 -23.01 -3.44 -10.06
C PRO A 523 -24.49 -3.78 -10.34
N SER A 524 -25.26 -2.81 -10.85
CA SER A 524 -26.68 -2.94 -11.23
C SER A 524 -26.93 -2.68 -12.71
#